data_AF-A0A4D4MNL1-F1
#
_entry.id   AF-A0A4D4MNL1-F1
#
_cell.length_a   1.000
_cell.length_b   1.000
_cell.length_c   1.000
_cell.angle_alpha   90.00
_cell.angle_beta   90.00
_cell.angle_gamma   90.00
#
_symmetry.space_group_name_H-M   'P 1'
#
loop_
_entity.id
_entity.type
_entity.pdbx_description
1 polymer ?
#
loop_
_entity_poly.entity_id
_entity_poly.type
_entity_poly.pdbx_seq_one_letter_code
_entity_poly.pdbx_strand_id
1 'polypeptide(L)'
;MSSSRQLAAPGAQFVRATRSDGAPLRYLFAPERESFDEFIADGESWTVRQGGHPMALWDAIERALVARQDNGSPGIETVRLRVTDRSHLYWIDSSPLLRWEHRLA
;
A
#
# COMPACT_ATOMS: atom_id res chain seq x y z
N MET A 1 -0.25 -8.42 -7.77
CA MET A 1 -0.42 -9.37 -6.65
C MET A 1 -0.08 -8.64 -5.36
N SER A 2 -1.07 -8.09 -4.67
CA SER A 2 -0.84 -7.48 -3.37
C SER A 2 -0.61 -8.58 -2.34
N SER A 3 0.50 -8.49 -1.61
CA SER A 3 0.88 -9.49 -0.61
C SER A 3 -0.03 -9.37 0.62
N SER A 4 -0.89 -10.36 0.83
CA SER A 4 -1.81 -10.53 1.98
C SER A 4 -1.11 -10.76 3.34
N ARG A 5 0.17 -10.39 3.46
CA ARG A 5 1.05 -10.73 4.61
C ARG A 5 0.74 -9.90 5.86
N GLN A 6 0.05 -8.76 5.72
CA GLN A 6 -0.23 -7.83 6.82
C GLN A 6 -1.42 -8.24 7.70
N LEU A 7 -2.36 -9.04 7.18
CA LEU A 7 -3.62 -9.34 7.88
C LEU A 7 -3.74 -10.76 8.43
N ALA A 8 -2.68 -11.56 8.37
CA ALA A 8 -2.56 -12.80 9.16
C ALA A 8 -2.21 -12.53 10.64
N ALA A 9 -2.45 -11.31 11.14
CA ALA A 9 -2.16 -10.93 12.51
C ALA A 9 -3.12 -11.61 13.50
N PRO A 10 -2.67 -11.89 14.74
CA PRO A 10 -3.57 -12.35 15.81
C PRO A 10 -4.78 -11.41 15.95
N GLY A 11 -5.98 -11.97 16.07
CA GLY A 11 -7.22 -11.19 16.19
C GLY A 11 -7.85 -10.74 14.86
N ALA A 12 -7.22 -11.05 13.71
CA ALA A 12 -7.85 -10.81 12.41
C ALA A 12 -9.08 -11.70 12.20
N GLN A 13 -10.14 -11.12 11.65
CA GLN A 13 -11.43 -11.74 11.43
C GLN A 13 -11.68 -11.89 9.93
N PHE A 14 -12.09 -13.09 9.50
CA PHE A 14 -12.47 -13.35 8.13
C PHE A 14 -13.99 -13.33 7.98
N VAL A 15 -14.50 -12.39 7.17
CA VAL A 15 -15.94 -12.20 6.93
C VAL A 15 -16.25 -12.54 5.48
N ARG A 16 -17.36 -13.27 5.27
CA ARG A 16 -17.92 -13.52 3.94
C ARG A 16 -19.20 -12.71 3.81
N ALA A 17 -19.33 -12.01 2.70
CA ALA A 17 -20.49 -11.21 2.36
C ALA A 17 -20.87 -11.44 0.90
N THR A 18 -22.01 -10.89 0.50
CA THR A 18 -22.49 -10.94 -0.88
C THR A 18 -22.90 -9.54 -1.28
N ARG A 19 -22.46 -9.10 -2.46
CA ARG A 19 -22.90 -7.82 -3.04
C ARG A 19 -24.38 -7.88 -3.44
N SER A 20 -24.96 -6.72 -3.68
CA SER A 20 -26.33 -6.61 -4.19
C SER A 20 -26.52 -7.32 -5.54
N ASP A 21 -25.45 -7.50 -6.33
CA ASP A 21 -25.44 -8.23 -7.59
C ASP A 21 -25.22 -9.76 -7.43
N GLY A 22 -25.12 -10.26 -6.19
CA GLY A 22 -24.86 -11.67 -5.91
C GLY A 22 -23.38 -12.07 -5.92
N ALA A 23 -22.46 -11.17 -6.27
CA ALA A 23 -21.04 -11.48 -6.31
C ALA A 23 -20.49 -11.75 -4.89
N PRO A 24 -19.62 -12.76 -4.72
CA PRO A 24 -19.02 -13.05 -3.43
C PRO A 24 -18.02 -11.96 -3.05
N LEU A 25 -18.18 -11.43 -1.84
CA LEU A 25 -17.20 -10.57 -1.18
C LEU A 25 -16.56 -11.34 -0.04
N ARG A 26 -15.24 -11.18 0.10
CA ARG A 26 -14.52 -11.69 1.27
C ARG A 26 -13.75 -10.52 1.88
N TYR A 27 -13.86 -10.36 3.19
CA TYR A 27 -13.09 -9.37 3.92
C TYR A 27 -12.20 -10.07 4.93
N LEU A 28 -10.99 -9.57 5.07
CA LEU A 28 -10.13 -9.85 6.21
C LEU A 28 -10.01 -8.54 6.99
N PHE A 29 -10.39 -8.52 8.25
CA PHE A 29 -10.45 -7.32 9.08
C PHE A 29 -9.54 -7.49 10.29
N ALA A 30 -8.66 -6.52 10.56
CA ALA A 30 -7.85 -6.46 11.77
C ALA A 30 -8.35 -5.28 12.64
N PRO A 31 -9.25 -5.53 13.62
CA PRO A 31 -9.88 -4.47 14.40
C PRO A 31 -8.88 -3.59 15.13
N GLU A 32 -7.86 -4.19 15.74
CA GLU A 32 -6.83 -3.46 16.51
C GLU A 32 -6.00 -2.51 15.65
N ARG A 33 -5.96 -2.75 14.34
CA ARG A 33 -5.20 -1.97 13.37
C ARG A 33 -6.11 -1.11 12.51
N GLU A 34 -7.42 -1.14 12.77
CA GLU A 34 -8.46 -0.48 11.99
C GLU A 34 -8.27 -0.66 10.47
N SER A 35 -7.83 -1.87 10.06
CA SER A 35 -7.41 -2.17 8.70
C SER A 35 -8.13 -3.39 8.12
N PHE A 36 -8.33 -3.40 6.80
CA PHE A 36 -9.02 -4.48 6.10
C PHE A 36 -8.48 -4.74 4.70
N ASP A 37 -8.66 -5.98 4.22
CA ASP A 37 -8.50 -6.38 2.83
C ASP A 37 -9.86 -6.84 2.31
N GLU A 38 -10.32 -6.21 1.24
CA GLU A 38 -11.48 -6.61 0.46
C GLU A 38 -11.02 -7.42 -0.76
N PHE A 39 -11.47 -8.65 -0.87
CA PHE A 39 -11.25 -9.51 -2.02
C PHE A 39 -12.47 -9.46 -2.93
N ILE A 40 -12.27 -8.99 -4.15
CA ILE A 40 -13.29 -8.87 -5.19
C ILE A 40 -12.97 -9.89 -6.27
N ALA A 41 -13.93 -10.77 -6.56
CA ALA A 41 -13.81 -11.73 -7.64
C ALA A 41 -13.83 -11.00 -8.99
N ASP A 42 -12.87 -11.31 -9.85
CA ASP A 42 -12.79 -10.85 -11.23
C ASP A 42 -12.51 -12.06 -12.14
N GLY A 43 -13.61 -12.71 -12.56
CA GLY A 43 -13.55 -14.00 -13.26
C GLY A 43 -12.90 -15.10 -12.41
N GLU A 44 -11.84 -15.71 -12.93
CA GLU A 44 -11.01 -16.70 -12.20
C GLU A 44 -9.94 -16.04 -11.30
N SER A 45 -9.83 -14.71 -11.35
CA SER A 45 -8.85 -13.94 -10.60
C SER A 45 -9.49 -13.20 -9.42
N TRP A 46 -8.64 -12.72 -8.51
CA TRP A 46 -9.07 -11.90 -7.37
C TRP A 46 -8.30 -10.59 -7.38
N THR A 47 -9.02 -9.48 -7.27
CA THR A 47 -8.43 -8.19 -6.92
C THR A 47 -8.54 -7.99 -5.42
N VAL A 48 -7.50 -7.39 -4.84
CA VAL A 48 -7.45 -7.10 -3.40
C VAL A 48 -7.39 -5.59 -3.23
N ARG A 49 -8.31 -5.03 -2.46
CA ARG A 49 -8.32 -3.63 -2.06
C ARG A 49 -8.10 -3.56 -0.56
N GLN A 50 -6.97 -3.00 -0.15
CA GLN A 50 -6.73 -2.73 1.27
C GLN A 50 -7.38 -1.39 1.66
N GLY A 51 -7.74 -1.25 2.93
CA GLY A 51 -8.25 -0.01 3.49
C GLY A 51 -8.04 0.04 5.00
N GLY A 52 -8.23 1.22 5.59
CA GLY A 52 -8.04 1.43 7.02
C GLY A 52 -7.08 2.56 7.36
N HIS A 53 -6.95 2.83 8.67
CA HIS A 53 -6.09 3.87 9.20
C HIS A 53 -4.97 3.28 10.07
N PRO A 54 -3.71 3.75 9.93
CA PRO A 54 -3.23 4.71 8.93
C PRO A 54 -3.07 4.03 7.57
N MET A 55 -3.17 4.83 6.49
CA MET A 55 -2.92 4.42 5.10
C MET A 55 -1.92 3.27 5.05
N ALA A 56 -2.37 2.12 4.55
CA ALA A 56 -1.57 0.90 4.54
C ALA A 56 -0.20 1.25 3.96
N LEU A 57 0.83 1.25 4.81
CA LEU A 57 2.22 1.51 4.44
C LEU A 57 2.58 0.72 3.18
N TRP A 58 1.99 -0.47 3.06
CA TRP A 58 2.12 -1.34 1.92
C TRP A 58 1.56 -0.76 0.61
N ASP A 59 0.40 -0.12 0.58
CA ASP A 59 -0.11 0.57 -0.62
C ASP A 59 0.84 1.69 -1.07
N ALA A 60 1.42 2.42 -0.11
CA ALA A 60 2.40 3.46 -0.41
C ALA A 60 3.69 2.86 -0.98
N ILE A 61 4.14 1.72 -0.42
CA ILE A 61 5.28 0.95 -0.93
C ILE A 61 4.97 0.40 -2.34
N GLU A 62 3.81 -0.20 -2.58
CA GLU A 62 3.41 -0.74 -3.88
C GLU A 62 3.37 0.36 -4.95
N ARG A 63 2.75 1.51 -4.64
CA ARG A 63 2.76 2.67 -5.55
C ARG A 63 4.17 3.18 -5.83
N ALA A 64 5.04 3.23 -4.82
CA ALA A 64 6.44 3.62 -5.01
C ALA A 64 7.22 2.58 -5.84
N LEU A 65 6.96 1.28 -5.67
CA LEU A 65 7.59 0.22 -6.45
C LEU A 65 7.16 0.25 -7.92
N VAL A 66 5.87 0.47 -8.19
CA VAL A 66 5.35 0.65 -9.56
C VAL A 66 5.98 1.88 -10.20
N ALA A 67 5.94 3.04 -9.52
CA ALA A 67 6.57 4.25 -10.02
C ALA A 67 8.08 4.10 -10.26
N ARG A 68 8.76 3.27 -9.46
CA ARG A 68 10.17 2.93 -9.69
C ARG A 68 10.34 2.08 -10.95
N GLN A 69 9.49 1.07 -11.16
CA GLN A 69 9.53 0.24 -12.36
C GLN A 69 9.24 1.06 -13.63
N ASP A 70 8.24 1.93 -13.59
CA ASP A 70 7.89 2.83 -14.70
C ASP A 70 9.04 3.78 -15.09
N ASN A 71 9.89 4.14 -14.12
CA ASN A 71 11.10 4.94 -14.34
C ASN A 71 12.34 4.10 -14.70
N GLY A 72 12.17 2.84 -15.12
CA GLY A 72 13.26 1.98 -15.57
C GLY A 72 14.04 1.31 -14.44
N SER A 73 13.46 1.20 -13.24
CA SER A 73 14.10 0.62 -12.05
C SER A 73 15.43 1.29 -11.66
N PRO A 74 15.45 2.63 -11.49
CA PRO A 74 16.66 3.38 -11.20
C PRO A 74 17.30 2.88 -9.90
N GLY A 75 18.63 2.78 -9.87
CA GLY A 75 19.39 2.34 -8.71
C GLY A 75 19.54 3.45 -7.66
N ILE A 76 20.20 3.12 -6.55
CA ILE A 76 20.35 4.03 -5.42
C ILE A 76 21.17 5.28 -5.75
N GLU A 77 22.03 5.20 -6.78
CA GLU A 77 22.83 6.30 -7.32
C GLU A 77 21.99 7.48 -7.85
N THR A 78 20.70 7.25 -8.11
CA THR A 78 19.78 8.28 -8.62
C THR A 78 19.06 9.06 -7.51
N VAL A 79 19.20 8.63 -6.25
CA VAL A 79 18.55 9.27 -5.11
C VAL A 79 19.21 10.62 -4.84
N ARG A 80 18.40 11.67 -4.82
CA ARG A 80 18.81 13.00 -4.42
C ARG A 80 18.26 13.31 -3.03
N LEU A 81 19.06 14.05 -2.25
CA LEU A 81 18.74 14.45 -0.89
C LEU A 81 18.94 15.95 -0.73
N ARG A 82 17.95 16.62 -0.14
CA ARG A 82 18.04 17.98 0.37
C ARG A 82 17.85 17.94 1.87
N VAL A 83 18.84 18.45 2.59
CA VAL A 83 18.80 18.59 4.06
C VAL A 83 18.49 20.04 4.39
N THR A 84 17.59 20.23 5.35
CA THR A 84 17.29 21.51 6.00
C THR A 84 17.33 21.32 7.51
N ASP A 85 17.25 22.43 8.26
CA ASP A 85 17.14 22.41 9.72
C ASP A 85 15.82 21.78 10.24
N ARG A 86 14.81 21.62 9.36
CA ARG A 86 13.47 21.13 9.71
C ARG A 86 13.11 19.80 9.08
N SER A 87 13.73 19.43 7.97
CA SER A 87 13.40 18.20 7.26
C SER A 87 14.49 17.73 6.31
N HIS A 88 14.45 16.42 6.02
CA HIS A 88 15.20 15.76 4.97
C HIS A 88 14.24 15.38 3.84
N LEU A 89 14.49 15.89 2.63
CA LEU A 89 13.72 15.58 1.44
C LEU A 89 14.51 14.65 0.54
N TYR A 90 13.97 13.47 0.25
CA TYR A 90 14.53 12.47 -0.65
C TYR A 90 13.69 12.42 -1.93
N TRP A 91 14.33 12.30 -3.08
CA TRP A 91 13.61 12.06 -4.33
C TRP A 91 14.42 11.28 -5.36
N ILE A 92 13.73 10.54 -6.22
CA ILE A 92 14.31 9.86 -7.40
C ILE A 92 13.63 10.43 -8.64
N ASP A 93 14.45 10.93 -9.56
CA ASP A 93 13.98 11.57 -10.80
C ASP A 93 12.92 12.67 -10.52
N SER A 94 12.03 12.93 -11.46
CA SER A 94 10.96 13.93 -11.41
C SER A 94 9.63 13.37 -10.91
N SER A 95 9.57 12.08 -10.54
CA SER A 95 8.33 11.42 -10.12
C SER A 95 7.88 11.87 -8.72
N PRO A 96 6.67 12.44 -8.56
CA PRO A 96 6.13 12.83 -7.26
C PRO A 96 5.92 11.64 -6.31
N LEU A 97 5.68 10.44 -6.85
CA LEU A 97 5.48 9.21 -6.07
C LEU A 97 6.79 8.67 -5.47
N LEU A 98 7.93 9.14 -5.96
CA LEU A 98 9.25 8.78 -5.45
C LEU A 98 9.87 9.90 -4.60
N ARG A 99 9.04 10.80 -4.05
CA ARG A 99 9.45 11.89 -3.17
C ARG A 99 9.00 11.64 -1.73
N TRP A 100 9.91 11.72 -0.79
CA TRP A 100 9.67 11.44 0.63
C TRP A 100 10.26 12.54 1.51
N GLU A 101 9.48 13.06 2.46
CA GLU A 101 9.93 14.03 3.46
C GLU A 101 9.96 13.37 4.84
N HIS A 102 11.12 13.43 5.50
CA HIS A 102 11.28 13.12 6.91
C HIS A 102 11.42 14.42 7.70
N ARG A 103 10.40 14.79 8.48
CA ARG A 103 10.42 15.98 9.33
C ARG A 103 11.17 15.72 10.63
N LEU A 104 11.99 16.67 11.03
CA LEU A 104 12.73 16.64 12.29
C LEU A 104 11.83 17.21 13.40
N ALA A 105 11.87 16.59 14.58
CA ALA A 105 11.06 16.96 15.76
C ALA A 105 11.63 18.16 16.50
#